data_AF-A0A7I7M4J2-F1
#
_entry.id   AF-A0A7I7M4J2-F1
#
_cell.length_a   1.000
_cell.length_b   1.000
_cell.length_c   1.000
_cell.angle_alpha   90.00
_cell.angle_beta   90.00
_cell.angle_gamma   90.00
#
_symmetry.space_group_name_H-M   'P 1'
#
loop_
_entity.id
_entity.type
_entity.pdbx_description
1 polymer ?
#
loop_
_entity_poly.entity_id
_entity_poly.type
_entity_poly.pdbx_seq_one_letter_code
_entity_poly.pdbx_strand_id
1 'polypeptide(L)'
;MRYDAEAFTEAFKDAPDSSGTVIAGVLAGQILSIREEPQRSRTRARLELTMSKHRDTGIASEFQQMADSYRALAERLVVAIQTGNGTPVDRSLCDEQTTVLLAYLGGLVFGFANDSPDEMSRDDIARQIRAVIIGVAAERAADHTPISDSSGVRAK
;
A
#
# COMPACT_ATOMS: atom_id res chain seq x y z
N MET A 1 23.66 10.83 6.94
CA MET A 1 22.18 10.92 7.06
C MET A 1 21.57 9.60 6.59
N ARG A 2 21.17 8.78 7.57
CA ARG A 2 20.49 7.48 7.39
C ARG A 2 19.09 7.78 6.82
N TYR A 3 18.70 7.18 5.69
CA TYR A 3 17.27 7.07 5.41
C TYR A 3 16.76 6.07 6.43
N ASP A 4 15.87 6.56 7.26
CA ASP A 4 15.62 6.03 8.56
C ASP A 4 14.32 5.24 8.46
N ALA A 5 14.43 3.91 8.43
CA ALA A 5 13.26 3.06 8.66
C ALA A 5 12.54 3.50 9.95
N GLU A 6 13.32 4.02 10.91
CA GLU A 6 12.87 4.82 12.04
C GLU A 6 12.13 6.07 11.53
N ALA A 7 12.68 7.09 10.84
CA ALA A 7 11.87 8.23 10.31
C ALA A 7 10.63 7.86 9.49
N PHE A 8 10.65 6.76 8.72
CA PHE A 8 9.46 6.21 8.09
C PHE A 8 8.46 5.78 9.18
N THR A 9 8.87 4.95 10.13
CA THR A 9 8.09 4.52 11.31
C THR A 9 7.68 5.68 12.25
N GLU A 10 8.56 6.65 12.53
CA GLU A 10 8.39 7.85 13.36
C GLU A 10 7.38 8.81 12.71
N ALA A 11 7.45 9.01 11.38
CA ALA A 11 6.45 9.80 10.66
C ALA A 11 5.04 9.21 10.78
N PHE A 12 4.93 7.94 11.15
CA PHE A 12 3.67 7.25 11.43
C PHE A 12 3.45 6.93 12.92
N LYS A 13 4.34 7.34 13.84
CA LYS A 13 4.11 7.16 15.29
C LYS A 13 2.96 7.99 15.81
N ASP A 14 2.69 9.14 15.19
CA ASP A 14 1.56 10.04 15.48
C ASP A 14 0.36 9.84 14.55
N ALA A 15 0.42 8.84 13.66
CA ALA A 15 -0.74 8.41 12.89
C ALA A 15 -1.83 7.61 13.64
N PRO A 16 -1.72 7.22 14.94
CA PRO A 16 -2.53 6.11 15.41
C PRO A 16 -4.03 6.39 15.54
N ASP A 17 -4.41 7.65 15.66
CA ASP A 17 -5.81 8.11 15.71
C ASP A 17 -6.24 8.91 14.46
N SER A 18 -5.41 8.88 13.41
CA SER A 18 -5.65 9.65 12.19
C SER A 18 -6.56 8.90 11.22
N SER A 19 -7.51 9.60 10.60
CA SER A 19 -8.36 9.01 9.55
C SER A 19 -7.52 8.40 8.42
N GLY A 20 -8.04 7.34 7.76
CA GLY A 20 -7.36 6.69 6.65
C GLY A 20 -6.93 7.65 5.52
N THR A 21 -7.64 8.77 5.34
CA THR A 21 -7.28 9.84 4.40
C THR A 21 -5.98 10.55 4.78
N VAL A 22 -5.77 10.82 6.07
CA VAL A 22 -4.54 11.46 6.57
C VAL A 22 -3.36 10.51 6.38
N ILE A 23 -3.52 9.24 6.77
CA ILE A 23 -2.47 8.22 6.62
C ILE A 23 -2.08 8.06 5.13
N ALA A 24 -3.07 7.97 4.23
CA ALA A 24 -2.83 7.91 2.80
C ALA A 24 -2.08 9.15 2.28
N GLY A 25 -2.39 10.34 2.78
CA GLY A 25 -1.70 11.58 2.43
C GLY A 25 -0.24 11.61 2.89
N VAL A 26 0.07 11.12 4.09
CA VAL A 26 1.45 11.01 4.59
C VAL A 26 2.25 10.02 3.74
N LEU A 27 1.70 8.83 3.50
CA LEU A 27 2.33 7.81 2.65
C LEU A 27 2.59 8.32 1.24
N ALA A 28 1.62 9.03 0.65
CA ALA A 28 1.78 9.65 -0.66
C ALA A 28 2.94 10.65 -0.73
N GLY A 29 3.11 11.48 0.31
CA GLY A 29 4.20 12.45 0.37
C GLY A 29 5.58 11.77 0.43
N GLN A 30 5.69 10.68 1.18
CA GLN A 30 6.93 9.91 1.25
C GLN A 30 7.24 9.19 -0.06
N ILE A 31 6.25 8.55 -0.68
CA ILE A 31 6.42 7.91 -1.99
C ILE A 31 6.86 8.93 -3.04
N LEU A 32 6.25 10.12 -3.05
CA LEU A 32 6.63 11.19 -3.97
C LEU A 32 8.08 11.67 -3.73
N SER A 33 8.54 11.70 -2.48
CA SER A 33 9.92 12.10 -2.13
C SER A 33 11.00 11.19 -2.74
N ILE A 34 10.65 9.99 -3.21
CA ILE A 34 11.58 9.08 -3.91
C ILE A 34 12.06 9.69 -5.23
N ARG A 35 11.30 10.57 -5.87
CA ARG A 35 11.69 11.21 -7.14
C ARG A 35 12.88 12.14 -6.98
N GLU A 36 13.12 12.63 -5.76
CA GLU A 36 14.18 13.60 -5.47
C GLU A 36 15.49 12.92 -5.08
N GLU A 37 16.62 13.55 -5.39
CA GLU A 37 17.91 13.11 -4.85
C GLU A 37 18.09 13.61 -3.41
N PRO A 38 18.76 12.82 -2.52
CA PRO A 38 19.42 11.53 -2.78
C PRO A 38 18.52 10.28 -2.70
N GLN A 39 17.22 10.44 -2.47
CA GLN A 39 16.27 9.35 -2.21
C GLN A 39 16.13 8.42 -3.42
N ARG A 40 16.08 8.97 -4.63
CA ARG A 40 16.01 8.21 -5.88
C ARG A 40 17.16 7.22 -6.01
N SER A 41 18.39 7.71 -5.95
CA SER A 41 19.60 6.89 -6.04
C SER A 41 19.68 5.83 -4.93
N ARG A 42 19.28 6.18 -3.70
CA ARG A 42 19.27 5.23 -2.56
C ARG A 42 18.24 4.12 -2.74
N THR A 43 17.03 4.46 -3.19
CA THR A 43 15.96 3.50 -3.45
C THR A 43 16.35 2.56 -4.57
N ARG A 44 16.95 3.09 -5.65
CA ARG A 44 17.49 2.27 -6.74
C ARG A 44 18.55 1.28 -6.25
N ALA A 45 19.55 1.74 -5.51
CA ALA A 45 20.58 0.86 -4.94
C ALA A 45 19.97 -0.25 -4.06
N ARG A 46 18.93 0.06 -3.28
CA ARG A 46 18.21 -0.93 -2.44
C ARG A 46 17.46 -1.97 -3.26
N LEU A 47 16.85 -1.58 -4.38
CA LEU A 47 16.19 -2.50 -5.30
C LEU A 47 17.20 -3.45 -5.93
N GLU A 48 18.34 -2.92 -6.40
CA GLU A 48 19.45 -3.71 -6.95
C GLU A 48 20.04 -4.70 -5.92
N LEU A 49 20.22 -4.25 -4.67
CA LEU A 49 20.64 -5.11 -3.56
C LEU A 49 19.60 -6.20 -3.25
N THR A 50 18.31 -5.88 -3.30
CA THR A 50 17.23 -6.84 -3.06
C THR A 50 17.23 -7.96 -4.10
N MET A 51 17.48 -7.64 -5.36
CA MET A 51 17.64 -8.65 -6.42
C MET A 51 18.91 -9.50 -6.26
N SER A 52 19.88 -9.05 -5.46
CA SER A 52 21.16 -9.71 -5.21
C SER A 52 21.21 -10.52 -3.89
N LYS A 53 20.14 -10.51 -3.08
CA LYS A 53 20.10 -11.02 -1.70
C LYS A 53 20.46 -12.48 -1.48
N HIS A 54 20.44 -13.32 -2.52
CA HIS A 54 20.84 -14.72 -2.38
C HIS A 54 22.32 -14.92 -1.99
N ARG A 55 23.13 -13.85 -1.94
CA ARG A 55 24.57 -13.92 -1.68
C ARG A 55 25.03 -13.46 -0.28
N ASP A 56 24.15 -12.90 0.56
CA ASP A 56 24.54 -12.40 1.90
C ASP A 56 23.36 -12.44 2.90
N THR A 57 23.47 -13.24 3.96
CA THR A 57 22.41 -13.47 4.95
C THR A 57 22.22 -12.32 5.93
N GLY A 58 23.25 -11.48 6.16
CA GLY A 58 23.15 -10.31 7.04
C GLY A 58 22.34 -9.19 6.41
N ILE A 59 22.52 -8.98 5.10
CA ILE A 59 21.76 -7.99 4.32
C ILE A 59 20.28 -8.41 4.23
N ALA A 60 20.00 -9.71 4.10
CA ALA A 60 18.64 -10.23 4.00
C ALA A 60 17.74 -9.86 5.20
N SER A 61 18.27 -9.85 6.42
CA SER A 61 17.49 -9.58 7.65
C SER A 61 17.09 -8.12 7.79
N GLU A 62 17.98 -7.17 7.49
CA GLU A 62 17.66 -5.72 7.53
C GLU A 62 16.55 -5.37 6.55
N PHE A 63 16.60 -5.94 5.34
CA PHE A 63 15.54 -5.74 4.37
C PHE A 63 14.22 -6.43 4.75
N GLN A 64 14.29 -7.57 5.45
CA GLN A 64 13.08 -8.22 5.96
C GLN A 64 12.40 -7.34 6.99
N GLN A 65 13.16 -6.79 7.94
CA GLN A 65 12.61 -5.86 8.95
C GLN A 65 11.97 -4.62 8.31
N MET A 66 12.58 -4.08 7.25
CA MET A 66 12.00 -2.98 6.47
C MET A 66 10.67 -3.39 5.80
N ALA A 67 10.64 -4.58 5.18
CA ALA A 67 9.43 -5.10 4.53
C ALA A 67 8.30 -5.34 5.54
N ASP A 68 8.61 -5.85 6.72
CA ASP A 68 7.64 -6.08 7.79
C ASP A 68 7.08 -4.76 8.32
N SER A 69 7.92 -3.74 8.49
CA SER A 69 7.49 -2.40 8.90
C SER A 69 6.56 -1.75 7.85
N TYR A 70 6.89 -1.95 6.57
CA TYR A 70 6.08 -1.46 5.46
C TYR A 70 4.72 -2.16 5.38
N ARG A 71 4.70 -3.48 5.59
CA ARG A 71 3.47 -4.26 5.68
C ARG A 71 2.59 -3.82 6.84
N ALA A 72 3.13 -3.67 8.04
CA ALA A 72 2.38 -3.24 9.21
C ALA A 72 1.70 -1.87 9.00
N LEU A 73 2.37 -0.96 8.29
CA LEU A 73 1.77 0.32 7.92
C LEU A 73 0.60 0.15 6.93
N ALA A 74 0.79 -0.68 5.89
CA ALA A 74 -0.25 -0.96 4.92
C ALA A 74 -1.49 -1.57 5.58
N GLU A 75 -1.31 -2.53 6.48
CA GLU A 75 -2.38 -3.15 7.28
C GLU A 75 -3.13 -2.10 8.11
N ARG A 76 -2.38 -1.22 8.80
CA ARG A 76 -2.97 -0.13 9.60
C ARG A 76 -3.83 0.81 8.74
N LEU A 77 -3.32 1.20 7.58
CA LEU A 77 -4.04 2.07 6.65
C LEU A 77 -5.32 1.40 6.15
N VAL A 78 -5.26 0.12 5.77
CA VAL A 78 -6.42 -0.66 5.33
C VAL A 78 -7.48 -0.72 6.42
N VAL A 79 -7.09 -1.05 7.66
CA VAL A 79 -8.01 -1.09 8.79
C VAL A 79 -8.63 0.28 9.05
N ALA A 80 -7.84 1.37 9.01
CA ALA A 80 -8.35 2.73 9.21
C ALA A 80 -9.35 3.15 8.12
N ILE A 81 -9.16 2.72 6.87
CA ILE A 81 -10.10 2.99 5.77
C ILE A 81 -11.38 2.16 5.92
N GLN A 82 -11.28 0.89 6.29
CA GLN A 82 -12.43 0.00 6.47
C GLN A 82 -13.30 0.40 7.67
N THR A 83 -12.66 0.70 8.80
CA THR A 83 -13.35 1.07 10.05
C THR A 83 -13.94 2.47 10.04
N GLY A 84 -13.47 3.36 9.15
CA GLY A 84 -14.04 4.69 8.97
C GLY A 84 -15.54 4.70 8.65
N ASN A 85 -16.07 3.56 8.17
CA ASN A 85 -17.48 3.37 7.85
C ASN A 85 -18.30 2.70 8.98
N GLY A 86 -17.72 2.51 10.18
CA GLY A 86 -18.39 1.87 11.32
C GLY A 86 -18.74 0.39 11.13
N THR A 87 -18.20 -0.25 10.08
CA THR A 87 -18.47 -1.66 9.75
C THR A 87 -17.48 -2.56 10.49
N PRO A 88 -17.91 -3.77 10.94
CA PRO A 88 -16.98 -4.76 11.50
C PRO A 88 -15.85 -5.10 10.53
N VAL A 89 -14.64 -5.24 11.05
CA VAL A 89 -13.45 -5.56 10.25
C VAL A 89 -13.50 -7.01 9.77
N ASP A 90 -13.63 -7.21 8.47
CA ASP A 90 -13.35 -8.50 7.82
C ASP A 90 -11.83 -8.65 7.62
N ARG A 91 -11.21 -9.55 8.38
CA ARG A 91 -9.76 -9.80 8.33
C ARG A 91 -9.31 -10.34 6.98
N SER A 92 -10.10 -11.22 6.36
CA SER A 92 -9.73 -11.82 5.08
C SER A 92 -9.74 -10.78 3.96
N LEU A 93 -10.68 -9.83 4.01
CA LEU A 93 -10.68 -8.69 3.10
C LEU A 93 -9.48 -7.77 3.37
N CYS A 94 -9.16 -7.49 4.64
CA CYS A 94 -8.02 -6.63 4.98
C CYS A 94 -6.68 -7.21 4.52
N ASP A 95 -6.49 -8.53 4.63
CA ASP A 95 -5.27 -9.23 4.19
C ASP A 95 -5.08 -9.12 2.66
N GLU A 96 -6.18 -9.30 1.92
CA GLU A 96 -6.21 -9.15 0.46
C GLU A 96 -5.91 -7.70 0.04
N GLN A 97 -6.60 -6.74 0.65
CA GLN A 97 -6.37 -5.31 0.41
C GLN A 97 -4.94 -4.89 0.69
N THR A 98 -4.36 -5.38 1.79
CA THR A 98 -2.96 -5.12 2.16
C THR A 98 -2.02 -5.67 1.10
N THR A 99 -2.28 -6.88 0.62
CA THR A 99 -1.44 -7.53 -0.40
C THR A 99 -1.46 -6.75 -1.72
N VAL A 100 -2.65 -6.38 -2.20
CA VAL A 100 -2.81 -5.61 -3.45
C VAL A 100 -2.21 -4.22 -3.31
N LEU A 101 -2.41 -3.56 -2.16
CA LEU A 101 -1.84 -2.25 -1.87
C LEU A 101 -0.31 -2.30 -1.90
N LEU A 102 0.31 -3.30 -1.26
CA LEU A 102 1.77 -3.45 -1.26
C LEU A 102 2.34 -3.67 -2.66
N ALA A 103 1.65 -4.44 -3.51
CA ALA A 103 2.06 -4.64 -4.90
C ALA A 103 2.00 -3.33 -5.70
N TYR A 104 0.90 -2.58 -5.57
CA TYR A 104 0.72 -1.27 -6.21
C TYR A 104 1.81 -0.27 -5.76
N LEU A 105 2.03 -0.16 -4.45
CA LEU A 105 3.05 0.71 -3.89
C LEU A 105 4.47 0.31 -4.33
N GLY A 106 4.76 -0.99 -4.39
CA GLY A 106 6.02 -1.51 -4.92
C GLY A 106 6.26 -1.07 -6.37
N GLY A 107 5.20 -1.05 -7.20
CA GLY A 107 5.24 -0.53 -8.56
C GLY A 107 5.61 0.95 -8.62
N LEU A 108 4.99 1.79 -7.78
CA LEU A 108 5.33 3.22 -7.70
C LEU A 108 6.78 3.44 -7.25
N VAL A 109 7.21 2.75 -6.19
CA VAL A 109 8.59 2.82 -5.68
C VAL A 109 9.59 2.47 -6.79
N PHE A 110 9.32 1.38 -7.52
CA PHE A 110 10.16 0.95 -8.63
C PHE A 110 10.18 1.97 -9.77
N GLY A 111 9.01 2.49 -10.19
CA GLY A 111 8.91 3.48 -11.25
C GLY A 111 9.64 4.78 -10.91
N PHE A 112 9.40 5.34 -9.73
CA PHE A 112 10.05 6.59 -9.30
C PHE A 112 11.56 6.46 -9.10
N ALA A 113 12.03 5.29 -8.63
CA ALA A 113 13.47 5.02 -8.52
C ALA A 113 14.17 4.90 -9.89
N ASN A 114 13.43 4.61 -10.96
CA ASN A 114 13.92 4.45 -12.33
C ASN A 114 13.49 5.58 -13.26
N ASP A 115 13.24 6.77 -12.70
CA ASP A 115 12.95 7.99 -13.47
C ASP A 115 11.69 7.91 -14.34
N SER A 116 10.62 7.31 -13.80
CA SER A 116 9.32 7.31 -14.48
C SER A 116 8.91 8.75 -14.87
N PRO A 117 8.48 8.96 -16.13
CA PRO A 117 8.04 10.27 -16.61
C PRO A 117 6.67 10.66 -16.06
N ASP A 118 5.97 9.76 -15.35
CA ASP A 118 4.62 10.00 -14.85
C ASP A 118 4.58 11.20 -13.90
N GLU A 119 3.81 12.21 -14.29
CA GLU A 119 3.52 13.35 -13.43
C GLU A 119 2.39 13.00 -12.46
N MET A 120 2.76 12.73 -11.21
CA MET A 120 1.80 12.46 -10.14
C MET A 120 1.99 13.46 -9.00
N SER A 121 0.90 14.08 -8.57
CA SER A 121 0.89 14.86 -7.34
C SER A 121 0.73 13.96 -6.11
N ARG A 122 1.00 14.53 -4.93
CA ARG A 122 0.70 13.88 -3.64
C ARG A 122 -0.77 13.47 -3.55
N ASP A 123 -1.67 14.30 -4.04
CA ASP A 123 -3.11 14.05 -3.97
C ASP A 123 -3.53 12.93 -4.93
N ASP A 124 -2.86 12.80 -6.09
CA ASP A 124 -3.08 11.69 -7.01
C ASP A 124 -2.70 10.36 -6.38
N ILE A 125 -1.50 10.29 -5.78
CA ILE A 125 -1.03 9.08 -5.10
C ILE A 125 -1.97 8.72 -3.94
N ALA A 126 -2.34 9.70 -3.10
CA ALA A 126 -3.25 9.47 -1.97
C ALA A 126 -4.63 8.99 -2.43
N ARG A 127 -5.15 9.55 -3.52
CA ARG A 127 -6.42 9.11 -4.14
C ARG A 127 -6.32 7.69 -4.68
N GLN A 128 -5.24 7.35 -5.38
CA GLN A 128 -5.04 6.03 -5.94
C GLN A 128 -4.85 4.96 -4.86
N ILE A 129 -4.13 5.27 -3.76
CA ILE A 129 -4.03 4.39 -2.58
C ILE A 129 -5.43 4.02 -2.07
N ARG A 130 -6.31 5.01 -1.89
CA ARG A 130 -7.70 4.74 -1.46
C ARG A 130 -8.47 3.95 -2.50
N ALA A 131 -8.31 4.28 -3.78
CA ALA A 131 -9.00 3.61 -4.88
C ALA A 131 -8.63 2.12 -4.96
N VAL A 132 -7.35 1.77 -4.78
CA VAL A 132 -6.90 0.37 -4.73
C VAL A 132 -7.59 -0.39 -3.60
N ILE A 133 -7.61 0.17 -2.39
CA ILE A 133 -8.21 -0.47 -1.22
C ILE A 133 -9.73 -0.64 -1.43
N ILE A 134 -10.43 0.43 -1.79
CA ILE A 134 -11.88 0.41 -2.01
C ILE A 134 -12.25 -0.51 -3.19
N GLY A 135 -11.44 -0.53 -4.26
CA GLY A 135 -11.65 -1.36 -5.44
C GLY A 135 -11.66 -2.85 -5.10
N VAL A 136 -10.69 -3.33 -4.31
CA VAL A 136 -10.67 -4.74 -3.86
C VAL A 136 -11.95 -5.10 -3.09
N ALA A 137 -12.44 -4.22 -2.22
CA ALA A 137 -13.69 -4.46 -1.50
C ALA A 137 -14.90 -4.50 -2.44
N ALA A 138 -14.93 -3.64 -3.46
CA ALA A 138 -16.02 -3.59 -4.44
C ALA A 138 -16.07 -4.86 -5.31
N GLU A 139 -14.92 -5.33 -5.82
CA GLU A 139 -14.83 -6.56 -6.61
C GLU A 139 -15.28 -7.77 -5.79
N ARG A 140 -14.80 -7.88 -4.54
CA ARG A 140 -15.22 -8.96 -3.65
C ARG A 140 -16.72 -8.93 -3.36
N ALA A 141 -17.31 -7.76 -3.16
CA ALA A 141 -18.75 -7.63 -2.96
C ALA A 141 -19.56 -8.04 -4.22
N ALA A 142 -19.05 -7.74 -5.42
CA ALA A 142 -19.66 -8.15 -6.67
C ALA A 142 -19.66 -9.68 -6.83
N ASP A 143 -18.55 -10.35 -6.49
CA ASP A 143 -18.45 -11.82 -6.53
C ASP A 143 -19.40 -12.53 -5.55
N HIS A 144 -19.75 -11.89 -4.44
CA HIS A 144 -20.66 -12.44 -3.43
C HIS A 144 -22.14 -12.12 -3.72
N THR A 145 -22.46 -11.34 -4.76
CA THR A 145 -23.84 -11.09 -5.16
C THR A 145 -24.38 -12.34 -5.84
N PRO A 146 -25.39 -13.04 -5.27
CA PRO A 146 -25.94 -14.22 -5.91
C PRO A 146 -26.53 -13.81 -7.26
N ILE A 147 -26.16 -14.53 -8.32
CA ILE A 147 -26.88 -14.46 -9.60
C ILE A 147 -28.32 -14.88 -9.27
N SER A 148 -29.22 -13.91 -9.18
CA SER A 148 -30.64 -14.19 -9.02
C SER A 148 -31.09 -14.82 -10.33
N ASP A 149 -31.11 -16.15 -10.37
CA ASP A 149 -31.71 -16.91 -11.46
C ASP A 149 -33.18 -16.48 -11.54
N SER A 150 -33.47 -15.63 -12.53
CA SER A 150 -34.83 -15.36 -12.96
C SER A 150 -35.38 -16.61 -13.63
N SER A 151 -35.67 -17.64 -12.83
CA SER A 151 -36.58 -18.70 -13.21
C SER A 151 -37.99 -18.11 -13.23
N GLY A 152 -38.29 -17.40 -14.32
CA GLY A 152 -39.63 -17.00 -14.69
C GLY A 152 -40.47 -18.25 -14.89
N VAL A 153 -41.14 -18.68 -13.84
CA VAL A 153 -42.26 -19.61 -13.89
C VAL A 153 -43.36 -18.95 -14.73
N ARG A 154 -43.44 -19.32 -16.01
CA ARG A 154 -44.65 -19.09 -16.80
C ARG A 154 -45.62 -20.22 -16.48
N ALA A 155 -46.42 -20.01 -15.44
CA ALA A 155 -47.62 -20.80 -15.22
C ALA A 155 -48.77 -20.21 -16.06
N LYS A 156 -49.35 -21.10 -16.86
CA LYS A 156 -50.58 -21.00 -17.68
C LYS A 156 -50.46 -20.33 -19.05
#